data_AF-A0A544TGL4-F1
#
_entry.id   AF-A0A544TGL4-F1
#
_cell.length_a   1.000
_cell.length_b   1.000
_cell.length_c   1.000
_cell.angle_alpha   90.00
_cell.angle_beta   90.00
_cell.angle_gamma   90.00
#
_symmetry.space_group_name_H-M   'P 1'
#
loop_
_entity.id
_entity.type
_entity.pdbx_description
1 polymer ?
#
loop_
_entity_poly.entity_id
_entity_poly.type
_entity_poly.pdbx_seq_one_letter_code
_entity_poly.pdbx_strand_id
1 'polypeptide(L)'
;MRQYVREELQLLFQVFLGLFLVFGFSCFLRATTEQFPWLSLIGSAIGLTIILFFLSGKKYRAFLISLLVFSIIMSVIFNWYSIFNVH
;
A
#
# COMPACT_ATOMS: atom_id res chain seq x y z
N MET A 1 18.88 -1.50 24.53
CA MET A 1 18.82 -1.13 23.09
C MET A 1 19.01 0.38 22.99
N ARG A 2 19.96 0.88 22.18
CA ARG A 2 20.10 2.34 21.98
C ARG A 2 18.80 2.92 21.40
N GLN A 3 18.37 4.10 21.85
CA GLN A 3 17.15 4.77 21.35
C GLN A 3 17.10 4.87 19.83
N TYR A 4 18.24 5.15 19.19
CA TYR A 4 18.39 5.18 17.74
C TYR A 4 17.92 3.90 17.04
N VAL A 5 18.34 2.73 17.53
CA VAL A 5 17.97 1.42 16.95
C VAL A 5 16.47 1.16 17.07
N ARG A 6 15.83 1.68 18.12
CA ARG A 6 14.39 1.53 18.34
C ARG A 6 13.57 2.38 17.36
N GLU A 7 14.03 3.59 17.05
CA GLU A 7 13.36 4.50 16.12
C GLU A 7 13.45 3.99 14.68
N GLU A 8 14.63 3.52 14.25
CA GLU A 8 14.79 2.91 12.92
C GLU A 8 13.94 1.64 12.77
N LEU A 9 13.90 0.79 13.80
CA LEU A 9 13.11 -0.43 13.75
C LEU A 9 11.60 -0.13 13.68
N GLN A 10 11.14 0.94 14.35
CA GLN A 10 9.74 1.39 14.23
C GLN A 10 9.40 1.88 12.83
N LEU A 11 10.30 2.62 12.17
CA LEU A 11 10.11 3.04 10.77
C LEU A 11 10.05 1.83 9.84
N LEU A 12 10.92 0.85 10.04
CA LEU A 12 10.94 -0.37 9.23
C LEU A 12 9.63 -1.16 9.40
N PHE A 13 9.12 -1.31 10.63
CA PHE A 13 7.81 -1.91 10.89
C PHE A 13 6.65 -1.15 10.24
N GLN A 14 6.69 0.19 10.26
CA GLN A 14 5.70 1.01 9.57
C GLN A 14 5.70 0.74 8.05
N VAL A 15 6.87 0.62 7.43
CA VAL A 15 6.96 0.30 5.99
C VAL A 15 6.44 -1.12 5.71
N PHE A 16 6.84 -2.10 6.51
CA PHE A 16 6.41 -3.50 6.36
C PHE A 16 4.89 -3.67 6.55
N LEU A 17 4.29 -2.96 7.49
CA LEU A 17 2.83 -2.98 7.67
C LEU A 17 2.11 -2.43 6.45
N GLY A 18 2.60 -1.33 5.85
CA GLY A 18 2.03 -0.77 4.63
C GLY A 18 2.11 -1.75 3.46
N LEU A 19 3.26 -2.41 3.29
CA LEU A 19 3.46 -3.47 2.30
C LEU A 19 2.49 -4.63 2.49
N PHE A 20 2.39 -5.16 3.72
CA PHE A 20 1.57 -6.33 4.02
C PHE A 20 0.08 -6.05 3.78
N LEU A 21 -0.38 -4.86 4.16
CA LEU A 21 -1.77 -4.44 3.97
C LEU A 21 -2.13 -4.29 2.49
N VAL A 22 -1.30 -3.57 1.73
CA VAL A 22 -1.51 -3.39 0.28
C VAL A 22 -1.44 -4.72 -0.47
N PHE A 23 -0.47 -5.57 -0.12
CA PHE A 23 -0.31 -6.88 -0.76
C PHE A 23 -1.49 -7.81 -0.48
N GLY A 24 -1.92 -7.91 0.79
CA GLY A 24 -3.08 -8.69 1.17
C GLY A 24 -4.36 -8.21 0.50
N PHE A 25 -4.57 -6.88 0.45
CA PHE A 25 -5.73 -6.28 -0.21
C PHE A 25 -5.71 -6.49 -1.73
N SER A 26 -4.55 -6.37 -2.37
CA SER A 26 -4.39 -6.64 -3.81
C SER A 26 -4.69 -8.10 -4.15
N CYS A 27 -4.19 -9.04 -3.34
CA CYS A 27 -4.44 -10.47 -3.53
C CYS A 27 -5.93 -10.81 -3.34
N PHE A 28 -6.58 -10.22 -2.33
CA PHE A 28 -8.02 -10.36 -2.11
C PHE A 28 -8.84 -9.84 -3.30
N LEU A 29 -8.51 -8.67 -3.84
CA LEU A 29 -9.18 -8.14 -5.04
C LEU A 29 -8.99 -9.07 -6.23
N ARG A 30 -7.75 -9.55 -6.48
CA ARG A 30 -7.48 -10.49 -7.56
C ARG A 30 -8.26 -11.80 -7.43
N ALA A 31 -8.51 -12.28 -6.22
CA ALA A 31 -9.26 -13.51 -5.99
C ALA A 31 -10.78 -13.34 -6.10
N THR A 32 -11.30 -12.13 -5.90
CA THR A 32 -12.75 -11.86 -5.84
C THR A 32 -13.32 -11.26 -7.12
N THR A 33 -12.48 -10.75 -8.02
CA THR A 33 -12.91 -10.11 -9.27
C THR A 33 -12.20 -10.70 -10.48
N GLU A 34 -12.97 -11.01 -11.53
CA GLU A 34 -12.44 -11.57 -12.78
C GLU A 34 -11.52 -10.58 -13.52
N GLN A 35 -11.84 -9.28 -13.45
CA GLN A 35 -11.05 -8.20 -14.02
C GLN A 35 -10.53 -7.31 -12.89
N PHE A 36 -9.20 -7.13 -12.81
CA PHE A 36 -8.56 -6.47 -11.68
C PHE A 36 -8.99 -4.98 -11.56
N PRO A 37 -9.73 -4.59 -10.51
CA PRO A 37 -10.27 -3.24 -10.35
C PRO A 37 -9.22 -2.30 -9.77
N TRP A 38 -8.27 -1.89 -10.61
CA TRP A 38 -7.14 -1.03 -10.25
C TRP A 38 -7.56 0.29 -9.58
N LEU A 39 -8.68 0.89 -10.02
CA LEU A 39 -9.28 2.08 -9.40
C LEU A 39 -9.73 1.83 -7.96
N SER A 40 -10.27 0.64 -7.67
CA SER A 40 -10.70 0.29 -6.30
C SER A 40 -9.51 0.12 -5.37
N LEU A 41 -8.37 -0.37 -5.87
CA LEU A 41 -7.11 -0.48 -5.13
C LEU A 41 -6.53 0.90 -4.78
N ILE A 42 -6.48 1.79 -5.77
CA ILE A 42 -5.94 3.14 -5.58
C ILE A 42 -6.90 3.96 -4.70
N GLY A 43 -8.21 3.88 -4.96
CA GLY A 43 -9.23 4.59 -4.18
C GLY A 43 -9.25 4.16 -2.71
N SER A 44 -9.14 2.85 -2.42
CA SER A 44 -9.05 2.37 -1.04
C SER A 44 -7.74 2.80 -0.38
N ALA A 45 -6.60 2.75 -1.08
CA ALA A 45 -5.32 3.17 -0.55
C ALA A 45 -5.28 4.69 -0.24
N ILE A 46 -5.88 5.51 -1.08
CA ILE A 46 -6.02 6.97 -0.86
C ILE A 46 -6.97 7.23 0.31
N GLY A 47 -8.14 6.60 0.34
CA GLY A 47 -9.11 6.77 1.42
C GLY A 47 -8.52 6.39 2.78
N LEU A 48 -7.83 5.25 2.85
CA LEU A 48 -7.19 4.76 4.06
C LEU A 48 -6.03 5.67 4.49
N THR A 49 -5.27 6.21 3.52
CA THR A 49 -4.25 7.24 3.77
C THR A 49 -4.84 8.49 4.41
N ILE A 50 -5.95 9.00 3.90
CA ILE A 50 -6.60 10.21 4.43
C ILE A 50 -7.11 9.99 5.85
N ILE A 51 -7.79 8.86 6.09
CA ILE A 51 -8.33 8.50 7.41
C ILE A 51 -7.19 8.40 8.44
N LEU A 52 -6.12 7.69 8.11
CA LEU A 52 -4.98 7.53 9.01
C LEU A 52 -4.19 8.82 9.20
N PHE A 53 -4.09 9.67 8.17
CA PHE A 53 -3.48 10.98 8.31
C PHE A 53 -4.24 11.84 9.34
N PHE A 54 -5.57 11.81 9.31
CA PHE A 54 -6.40 12.54 10.26
C PHE A 54 -6.36 11.94 11.67
N LEU A 55 -6.37 10.61 11.77
CA LEU A 55 -6.42 9.90 13.05
C LEU A 55 -5.07 9.90 13.79
N SER A 56 -3.97 9.82 13.05
CA SER A 56 -2.64 9.49 13.58
C SER A 56 -1.62 10.61 13.39
N GLY A 57 -1.97 11.66 12.65
CA GLY A 57 -1.16 12.86 12.45
C GLY A 57 0.22 12.56 11.83
N LYS A 58 1.26 13.28 12.27
CA LYS A 58 2.61 13.20 11.68
C LYS A 58 3.42 11.94 12.06
N LYS A 59 2.95 11.11 13.00
CA LYS A 59 3.74 9.99 13.56
C LYS A 59 3.93 8.79 12.62
N TYR A 60 3.05 8.63 11.63
CA TYR A 60 3.03 7.44 10.75
C TYR A 60 3.23 7.78 9.28
N ARG A 61 3.97 8.85 8.98
CA ARG A 61 4.23 9.31 7.61
C ARG A 61 4.88 8.25 6.74
N ALA A 62 5.80 7.46 7.28
CA ALA A 62 6.48 6.40 6.53
C ALA A 62 5.50 5.30 6.10
N PHE A 63 4.56 4.92 6.97
CA PHE A 63 3.49 3.97 6.65
C PHE A 63 2.57 4.51 5.54
N LEU A 64 2.19 5.80 5.59
CA LEU A 64 1.32 6.41 4.58
C LEU A 64 1.98 6.45 3.19
N ILE A 65 3.26 6.85 3.15
CA ILE A 65 4.03 6.92 1.90
C ILE A 65 4.22 5.51 1.33
N SER A 66 4.60 4.53 2.16
CA SER A 66 4.76 3.16 1.69
C SER A 66 3.45 2.59 1.15
N LEU A 67 2.33 2.87 1.80
CA LEU A 67 1.00 2.41 1.37
C LEU A 67 0.61 2.96 -0.02
N LEU A 68 0.87 4.24 -0.30
CA LEU A 68 0.63 4.83 -1.61
C LEU A 68 1.57 4.27 -2.69
N VAL A 69 2.87 4.20 -2.40
CA VAL A 69 3.88 3.69 -3.33
C VAL A 69 3.60 2.24 -3.71
N PHE A 70 3.33 1.37 -2.73
CA PHE A 70 3.03 -0.02 -3.00
C PHE A 70 1.68 -0.20 -3.72
N SER A 71 0.69 0.65 -3.47
CA SER A 71 -0.59 0.59 -4.19
C SER A 71 -0.39 0.91 -5.67
N ILE A 72 0.42 1.92 -6.00
CA ILE A 72 0.77 2.26 -7.39
C ILE A 72 1.53 1.10 -8.04
N ILE A 73 2.54 0.55 -7.37
CA ILE A 73 3.34 -0.58 -7.88
C ILE A 73 2.44 -1.79 -8.17
N MET A 74 1.57 -2.17 -7.23
CA MET A 74 0.66 -3.30 -7.42
C MET A 74 -0.35 -3.04 -8.53
N SER A 75 -0.89 -1.82 -8.62
CA SER A 75 -1.75 -1.41 -9.73
C SER A 75 -1.07 -1.60 -11.09
N VAL A 76 0.18 -1.16 -11.23
CA VAL A 76 0.96 -1.30 -12.47
C VAL A 76 1.26 -2.77 -12.78
N ILE A 77 1.69 -3.57 -11.79
CA ILE A 77 2.01 -5.00 -11.98
C ILE A 77 0.77 -5.78 -12.42
N PHE A 78 -0.37 -5.58 -11.73
CA PHE A 78 -1.60 -6.32 -12.02
C PHE A 78 -2.29 -5.86 -13.30
N ASN A 79 -2.11 -4.59 -13.70
CA ASN A 79 -2.65 -4.05 -14.95
C ASN A 79 -1.66 -4.17 -16.13
N TRP A 80 -0.45 -4.70 -15.92
CA TRP A 80 0.62 -4.78 -16.94
C TRP A 80 0.16 -5.45 -18.24
N TYR A 81 -0.58 -6.56 -18.14
CA TYR A 81 -1.14 -7.26 -19.30
C TYR A 81 -2.15 -6.41 -20.08
N SER A 82 -2.91 -5.54 -19.41
CA SER A 82 -3.87 -4.63 -20.04
C SER A 82 -3.19 -3.38 -20.63
N ILE A 83 -2.08 -2.93 -20.06
CA ILE A 83 -1.36 -1.71 -20.51
C ILE A 83 -0.44 -2.02 -21.68
N PHE A 84 0.30 -3.13 -21.62
CA PHE A 84 1.28 -3.48 -22.63
C PHE A 84 0.75 -4.37 -23.75
N ASN A 85 -0.53 -4.78 -23.68
CA ASN A 85 -1.23 -5.57 -24.71
C ASN A 85 -0.35 -6.68 -25.33
N VAL A 86 0.42 -7.36 -24.47
CA VAL A 86 1.20 -8.52 -24.89
C VAL A 86 0.25 -9.70 -24.82
N HIS A 87 -0.28 -10.07 -25.98
CA HIS A 87 -1.01 -11.32 -26.21
C HIS A 87 -0.13 -12.53 -25.89
#